data_AF-A0A0G0P699-F1
#
_entry.id   AF-A0A0G0P699-F1
#
_cell.length_a   1.000
_cell.length_b   1.000
_cell.length_c   1.000
_cell.angle_alpha   90.00
_cell.angle_beta   90.00
_cell.angle_gamma   90.00
#
_symmetry.space_group_name_H-M   'P 1'
#
loop_
_entity.id
_entity.type
_entity.pdbx_description
1 polymer ?
#
loop_
_entity_poly.entity_id
_entity_poly.type
_entity_poly.pdbx_seq_one_letter_code
_entity_poly.pdbx_strand_id
1 'polypeptide(L)'
;MPVVLLIALVFLFYILSTVEPETIEYAITNKGIKVADRRNDWEIFTRFWFTKRLNTDLLILETLAIPGRLELVINESDKEKTKKTLSLYIPEEEAAPTRMDKASDWVSKKLS
;
A
#
# COMPACT_ATOMS: atom_id res chain seq x y z
N MET A 1 -25.99 25.37 6.56
CA MET A 1 -26.81 24.27 7.09
C MET A 1 -25.90 23.12 7.54
N PRO A 2 -25.39 23.13 8.79
CA PRO A 2 -24.45 22.11 9.29
C PRO A 2 -25.03 20.69 9.39
N VAL A 3 -26.36 20.55 9.45
CA VAL A 3 -27.05 19.25 9.54
C VAL A 3 -26.83 18.38 8.30
N VAL A 4 -26.82 18.96 7.10
CA VAL A 4 -26.60 18.21 5.85
C VAL A 4 -25.19 17.63 5.79
N LEU A 5 -24.20 18.37 6.30
CA LEU A 5 -22.81 17.89 6.38
C LEU A 5 -22.69 16.70 7.34
N LEU A 6 -23.36 16.77 8.49
CA LEU A 6 -23.37 15.66 9.45
C LEU A 6 -24.00 14.40 8.85
N ILE A 7 -25.12 14.54 8.15
CA ILE A 7 -25.78 13.42 7.46
C ILE A 7 -24.85 12.81 6.40
N ALA A 8 -24.16 13.64 5.61
CA ALA A 8 -23.21 13.15 4.61
C ALA A 8 -22.01 12.40 5.22
N LEU A 9 -21.47 12.89 6.35
CA LEU A 9 -20.37 12.22 7.05
C LEU A 9 -20.80 10.88 7.68
N VAL A 10 -21.99 10.82 8.27
CA VAL A 10 -22.54 9.57 8.82
C VAL A 10 -22.79 8.56 7.71
N PHE A 11 -23.36 9.00 6.58
CA PHE A 11 -23.56 8.13 5.43
C PHE A 11 -22.24 7.60 4.86
N LEU A 12 -21.22 8.46 4.72
CA LEU A 12 -19.89 8.04 4.28
C LEU A 12 -19.28 7.00 5.23
N PHE A 13 -19.35 7.26 6.54
CA PHE A 13 -18.85 6.32 7.55
C PHE A 13 -19.56 4.96 7.50
N TYR A 14 -20.89 4.97 7.29
CA TYR A 14 -21.68 3.76 7.14
C TYR A 14 -21.19 2.92 5.95
N ILE A 15 -21.11 3.53 4.76
CA ILE A 15 -20.64 2.84 3.55
C ILE A 15 -19.23 2.25 3.74
N LEU A 16 -18.30 3.04 4.28
CA LEU A 16 -16.92 2.59 4.55
C LEU A 16 -16.84 1.44 5.55
N SER A 17 -17.82 1.32 6.46
CA SER A 17 -17.85 0.27 7.48
C SER A 17 -18.57 -1.00 7.03
N THR A 18 -19.46 -0.90 6.04
CA THR A 18 -20.29 -2.04 5.59
C THR A 18 -19.80 -2.72 4.32
N VAL A 19 -18.99 -2.04 3.50
CA VAL A 19 -18.44 -2.61 2.27
C VAL A 19 -17.12 -3.27 2.59
N GLU A 20 -17.04 -4.59 2.41
CA GLU A 20 -15.80 -5.34 2.62
C GLU A 20 -14.74 -4.93 1.59
N PRO A 21 -13.47 -4.75 2.00
CA PRO A 21 -12.40 -4.44 1.05
C PRO A 21 -12.23 -5.56 0.02
N GLU A 22 -12.04 -5.20 -1.25
CA GLU A 22 -11.74 -6.18 -2.29
C GLU A 22 -10.38 -6.84 -2.05
N THR A 23 -10.32 -8.15 -2.23
CA THR A 23 -9.06 -8.89 -2.24
C THR A 23 -8.42 -8.78 -3.62
N ILE A 24 -7.35 -7.99 -3.71
CA ILE A 24 -6.62 -7.80 -4.95
C ILE A 24 -5.49 -8.83 -5.03
N GLU A 25 -5.45 -9.59 -6.12
CA GLU A 25 -4.34 -10.51 -6.41
C GLU A 25 -3.13 -9.76 -6.99
N TYR A 26 -1.95 -10.12 -6.49
CA TYR A 26 -0.67 -9.58 -6.95
C TYR A 26 0.22 -10.72 -7.43
N ALA A 27 0.89 -10.52 -8.56
CA ALA A 27 1.84 -11.50 -9.08
C ALA A 27 3.17 -10.84 -9.46
N ILE A 28 4.25 -11.35 -8.89
CA ILE A 28 5.61 -11.00 -9.31
C ILE A 28 5.95 -11.87 -10.51
N THR A 29 6.24 -11.24 -11.64
CA THR A 29 6.58 -11.91 -12.90
C THR A 29 7.99 -11.53 -13.32
N ASN A 30 8.56 -12.26 -14.27
CA ASN A 30 9.86 -11.92 -14.84
C ASN A 30 9.89 -10.55 -15.56
N LYS A 31 8.74 -10.02 -15.97
CA LYS A 31 8.63 -8.74 -16.70
C LYS A 31 8.24 -7.55 -15.81
N GLY A 32 7.83 -7.81 -14.57
CA GLY A 32 7.33 -6.78 -13.67
C GLY A 32 6.32 -7.32 -12.67
N ILE A 33 5.57 -6.42 -12.05
CA ILE A 33 4.59 -6.73 -11.01
C ILE A 33 3.19 -6.53 -11.59
N LYS A 34 2.39 -7.60 -11.64
CA LYS A 34 0.97 -7.54 -12.00
C LYS A 34 0.15 -7.20 -10.77
N VAL A 35 -0.66 -6.15 -10.89
CA VAL A 35 -1.65 -5.70 -9.90
C VAL A 35 -3.01 -5.77 -10.57
N ALA A 36 -3.89 -6.65 -10.07
CA ALA A 36 -5.16 -6.97 -10.72
C ALA A 36 -4.93 -7.33 -12.21
N ASP A 37 -5.43 -6.49 -13.13
CA ASP A 37 -5.33 -6.71 -14.57
C ASP A 37 -4.27 -5.85 -15.29
N ARG A 38 -3.48 -5.08 -14.55
CA ARG A 38 -2.40 -4.26 -15.12
C ARG A 38 -1.04 -4.77 -14.68
N ARG A 39 -0.11 -4.87 -15.63
CA ARG A 39 1.30 -5.15 -15.34
C ARG A 39 2.07 -3.84 -15.30
N ASN A 40 2.81 -3.65 -14.22
CA ASN A 40 3.78 -2.59 -14.06
C ASN A 40 5.16 -3.16 -14.38
N ASP A 41 5.82 -2.64 -15.40
CA ASP A 41 7.12 -3.14 -15.85
C ASP A 41 8.24 -2.73 -14.87
N TRP A 42 9.32 -3.51 -14.80
CA TRP A 42 10.40 -3.27 -13.84
C TRP A 42 11.00 -1.85 -13.90
N GLU A 43 11.03 -1.26 -15.09
CA GLU A 43 11.58 0.07 -15.35
C GLU A 43 10.91 1.19 -14.55
N ILE A 44 9.68 0.99 -14.09
CA ILE A 44 8.99 2.01 -13.31
C ILE A 44 9.36 1.98 -11.83
N PHE A 45 10.00 0.91 -11.35
CA PHE A 45 10.32 0.72 -9.94
C PHE A 45 11.78 1.06 -9.64
N THR A 46 12.02 1.72 -8.50
CA THR A 46 13.36 2.19 -8.13
C THR A 46 13.95 1.44 -6.93
N ARG A 47 13.16 1.29 -5.87
CA ARG A 47 13.55 0.60 -4.64
C ARG A 47 12.34 -0.01 -3.95
N PHE A 48 12.57 -0.95 -3.04
CA PHE A 48 11.51 -1.51 -2.21
C PHE A 48 11.91 -1.61 -0.74
N TRP A 49 10.95 -1.64 0.17
CA TRP A 49 11.18 -1.92 1.58
C TRP A 49 9.92 -2.45 2.24
N PHE A 50 10.07 -3.05 3.42
CA PHE A 50 8.95 -3.50 4.23
C PHE A 50 8.69 -2.52 5.37
N THR A 51 7.43 -2.25 5.64
CA THR A 51 7.00 -1.48 6.82
C THR A 51 5.81 -2.15 7.49
N LYS A 52 5.46 -1.71 8.69
CA LYS A 52 4.30 -2.23 9.43
C LYS A 52 3.41 -1.06 9.83
N ARG A 53 2.15 -1.09 9.39
CA ARG A 53 1.12 -0.11 9.79
C ARG A 53 -0.13 -0.84 10.25
N LEU A 54 -0.76 -0.36 11.33
CA LEU A 54 -2.01 -0.93 11.87
C LEU A 54 -1.93 -2.48 12.02
N ASN A 55 -0.80 -2.98 12.52
CA ASN A 55 -0.50 -4.40 12.70
C ASN A 55 -0.46 -5.25 11.41
N THR A 56 -0.42 -4.63 10.23
CA THR A 56 -0.32 -5.28 8.93
C THR A 56 1.08 -5.07 8.34
N ASP A 57 1.69 -6.13 7.81
CA ASP A 57 2.94 -6.04 7.05
C ASP A 57 2.65 -5.49 5.64
N LEU A 58 3.39 -4.45 5.29
CA LEU A 58 3.30 -3.77 4.01
C LEU A 58 4.62 -3.91 3.26
N LEU A 59 4.53 -4.23 1.98
CA LEU A 59 5.59 -4.08 1.01
C LEU A 59 5.38 -2.76 0.27
N ILE A 60 6.35 -1.86 0.34
CA ILE A 60 6.34 -0.61 -0.41
C ILE A 60 7.29 -0.74 -1.58
N LEU A 61 6.77 -0.43 -2.76
CA LEU A 61 7.51 -0.33 -4.01
C LEU A 61 7.51 1.15 -4.42
N GLU A 62 8.67 1.78 -4.46
CA GLU A 62 8.79 3.14 -4.99
C GLU A 62 8.71 3.10 -6.52
N THR A 63 7.88 4.00 -7.07
CA THR A 63 7.61 4.08 -8.50
C THR A 63 7.88 5.49 -9.02
N LEU A 64 8.32 5.60 -10.27
CA LEU A 64 8.46 6.89 -10.96
C LEU A 64 7.11 7.49 -11.40
N ALA A 65 6.02 6.72 -11.30
CA ALA A 65 4.66 7.15 -11.62
C ALA A 65 3.97 7.77 -10.40
N ILE A 66 3.00 8.66 -10.62
CA ILE A 66 2.16 9.24 -9.54
C ILE A 66 1.17 8.16 -9.05
N PRO A 67 1.03 7.92 -7.72
CA PRO A 67 1.41 8.75 -6.58
C PRO A 67 2.83 8.56 -6.00
N GLY A 68 3.70 7.81 -6.67
CA GLY A 68 5.12 7.65 -6.32
C GLY A 68 5.42 6.37 -5.56
N ARG A 69 4.40 5.68 -5.07
CA ARG A 69 4.52 4.43 -4.32
C ARG A 69 3.35 3.49 -4.61
N LEU A 70 3.65 2.20 -4.68
CA LEU A 70 2.70 1.12 -4.65
C LEU A 70 2.86 0.37 -3.33
N GLU A 71 1.83 0.42 -2.48
CA GLU A 71 1.81 -0.24 -1.18
C GLU A 71 0.96 -1.51 -1.26
N LEU A 72 1.56 -2.65 -0.88
CA LEU A 72 0.95 -3.97 -0.96
C LEU A 72 0.86 -4.58 0.43
N VAL A 73 -0.32 -5.08 0.79
CA VAL A 73 -0.50 -5.89 2.00
C VAL A 73 0.08 -7.27 1.72
N ILE A 74 0.95 -7.74 2.61
CA ILE A 74 1.57 -9.07 2.51
C ILE A 74 1.36 -9.86 3.80
N ASN A 75 1.30 -11.18 3.67
CA ASN A 75 1.36 -12.07 4.81
C ASN A 75 2.81 -12.16 5.31
N GLU A 76 2.99 -12.23 6.63
CA GLU A 76 4.31 -12.36 7.25
C GLU A 76 5.07 -13.62 6.76
N SER A 77 4.33 -14.70 6.49
CA SER A 77 4.88 -15.96 5.95
C SER A 77 5.52 -15.81 4.57
N ASP A 78 5.04 -14.88 3.75
CA ASP A 78 5.50 -14.68 2.38
C ASP A 78 6.64 -13.65 2.27
N LYS A 79 6.95 -12.95 3.37
CA LYS A 79 7.91 -11.84 3.40
C LYS A 79 9.30 -12.24 2.94
N GLU A 80 9.85 -13.33 3.47
CA GLU A 80 11.19 -13.82 3.12
C GLU A 80 11.30 -14.27 1.66
N LYS A 81 10.27 -14.97 1.17
CA LYS A 81 10.20 -15.41 -0.22
C LYS A 81 10.11 -14.21 -1.17
N THR A 82 9.28 -13.24 -0.81
CA THR A 82 9.06 -12.01 -1.58
C THR A 82 10.33 -11.17 -1.63
N LYS A 83 10.99 -10.98 -0.49
CA LYS A 83 12.29 -10.30 -0.37
C LYS A 83 13.32 -10.91 -1.32
N LYS A 84 13.56 -12.23 -1.21
CA LYS A 84 14.53 -12.93 -2.08
C LYS A 84 14.21 -12.79 -3.56
N THR A 85 12.94 -12.79 -3.93
CA THR A 85 12.51 -12.67 -5.34
C THR A 85 12.68 -11.24 -5.85
N LEU A 86 12.31 -10.23 -5.06
CA LEU A 86 12.39 -8.82 -5.46
C LEU A 86 13.83 -8.29 -5.47
N SER A 87 14.68 -8.75 -4.55
CA SER A 87 16.10 -8.35 -4.50
C SER A 87 16.89 -8.72 -5.76
N LEU A 88 16.36 -9.62 -6.61
CA LEU A 88 16.97 -9.93 -7.92
C LEU A 88 16.73 -8.85 -8.97
N TYR A 89 15.71 -8.01 -8.78
CA TYR A 89 15.27 -7.01 -9.76
C TYR A 89 15.49 -5.58 -9.28
N ILE A 90 15.31 -5.31 -7.99
CA ILE A 90 15.29 -3.96 -7.39
C ILE A 90 16.04 -4.00 -6.04
N PRO A 91 16.80 -2.95 -5.67
CA PRO A 91 17.42 -2.86 -4.34
C PRO A 91 16.41 -2.67 -3.20
N GLU A 92 16.73 -3.25 -2.03
CA GLU A 92 15.99 -3.05 -0.78
C GLU A 92 16.57 -1.84 -0.04
N GLU A 93 15.85 -0.72 -0.04
CA GLU A 93 16.27 0.54 0.58
C GLU A 93 15.07 1.27 1.16
N GLU A 94 15.10 1.56 2.47
CA GLU A 94 14.03 2.32 3.12
C GLU A 94 14.16 3.81 2.78
N ALA A 95 13.15 4.36 2.11
CA ALA A 95 13.08 5.79 1.83
C ALA A 95 12.69 6.59 3.09
N ALA A 96 13.16 7.83 3.19
CA ALA A 96 12.77 8.72 4.28
C ALA A 96 11.23 8.93 4.33
N PRO A 97 10.62 9.00 5.53
CA PRO A 97 9.19 9.17 5.68
C PRO A 97 8.73 10.52 5.12
N THR A 98 7.75 10.49 4.23
CA THR A 98 7.14 11.66 3.60
C THR A 98 6.12 12.33 4.54
N ARG A 99 5.68 13.55 4.17
CA ARG A 99 4.63 14.26 4.93
C ARG A 99 3.30 13.51 4.94
N MET A 100 3.00 12.74 3.89
CA MET A 100 1.81 11.89 3.80
C MET A 100 1.88 10.70 4.76
N ASP A 101 3.07 10.12 4.93
CA ASP A 101 3.30 9.04 5.90
C ASP A 101 3.01 9.51 7.32
N LYS A 102 3.50 10.70 7.69
CA LYS A 102 3.25 11.29 9.02
C LYS A 102 1.77 11.55 9.29
N ALA A 103 1.00 11.95 8.27
CA ALA A 103 -0.44 12.15 8.39
C ALA A 103 -1.16 10.81 8.58
N SER A 104 -0.79 9.78 7.82
CA SER A 104 -1.35 8.43 7.93
C SER A 104 -1.05 7.81 9.30
N ASP A 105 0.16 8.01 9.83
CA ASP A 105 0.55 7.53 11.15
C ASP A 105 -0.22 8.26 12.27
N TRP A 106 -0.50 9.56 12.10
CA TRP A 106 -1.32 10.33 13.05
C TRP A 106 -2.77 9.83 13.10
N VAL A 107 -3.38 9.58 11.94
CA VAL A 107 -4.75 9.02 11.86
C VAL A 107 -4.77 7.63 12.46
N SER A 108 -3.81 6.78 12.08
CA SER A 108 -3.71 5.39 12.57
C SER A 108 -3.62 5.32 14.09
N LYS A 109 -2.80 6.17 14.72
CA LYS A 109 -2.68 6.26 16.19
C LYS A 109 -3.97 6.70 16.89
N LYS A 110 -4.88 7.37 16.19
CA LYS A 110 -6.12 7.91 16.76
C LYS A 110 -7.31 6.96 16.57
N LEU A 111 -7.19 6.03 15.62
CA LEU A 111 -8.21 5.02 15.32
C LEU A 111 -7.91 3.65 15.95
N SER A 112 -6.70 3.41 16.46
CA SER A 112 -6.35 2.22 17.26
C SER A 112 -6.69 2.39 18.73
#